data_AF-A0A662G318-F1
#
_entry.id   AF-A0A662G318-F1
#
_cell.length_a   1.000
_cell.length_b   1.000
_cell.length_c   1.000
_cell.angle_alpha   90.00
_cell.angle_beta   90.00
_cell.angle_gamma   90.00
#
_symmetry.space_group_name_H-M   'P 1'
#
loop_
_entity.id
_entity.type
_entity.pdbx_description
1 polymer ?
#
loop_
_entity_poly.entity_id
_entity_poly.type
_entity_poly.pdbx_seq_one_letter_code
_entity_poly.pdbx_strand_id
1 'polypeptide(L)'
;MGLFIGGGLFIERCGPKSHKDEVESGYLLLGRPFLSNDTYCVAPPHYITDKLDGEFEGTIIIAMSCFTGDDKALANAFFKRGAKAYIGFKGKVSPAYVDAFITRFLQKIFIEKLPIKEAFTQTSNELGLDPHYGGAPVLFLP
;
A
#
# COMPACT_ATOMS: atom_id res chain seq x y z
N MET A 1 -17.12 1.19 -18.47
CA MET A 1 -16.49 1.55 -17.18
C MET A 1 -16.26 0.28 -16.40
N GLY A 2 -15.03 -0.25 -16.40
CA GLY A 2 -14.68 -1.39 -15.56
C GLY A 2 -14.52 -0.91 -14.12
N LEU A 3 -15.29 -1.49 -13.20
CA LEU A 3 -15.14 -1.25 -11.78
C LEU A 3 -13.87 -2.00 -11.33
N PHE A 4 -12.77 -1.29 -11.15
CA PHE A 4 -11.58 -1.88 -10.53
C PHE A 4 -11.87 -2.04 -9.03
N ILE A 5 -12.14 -3.28 -8.60
CA ILE A 5 -12.33 -3.66 -7.20
C ILE A 5 -10.99 -4.19 -6.70
N GLY A 6 -10.02 -3.31 -6.54
CA GLY A 6 -8.70 -3.64 -6.01
C GLY A 6 -8.04 -2.40 -5.43
N GLY A 7 -7.05 -2.59 -4.56
CA GLY A 7 -6.28 -1.48 -3.99
C GLY A 7 -5.61 -0.63 -5.07
N GLY A 8 -5.26 0.61 -4.75
CA GLY A 8 -4.47 1.49 -5.60
C GLY A 8 -3.71 2.53 -4.78
N LEU A 9 -2.60 3.04 -5.29
CA LEU A 9 -1.80 4.05 -4.62
C LEU A 9 -2.14 5.44 -5.15
N PHE A 10 -2.53 6.34 -4.26
CA PHE A 10 -2.65 7.75 -4.60
C PHE A 10 -1.26 8.33 -4.87
N ILE A 11 -1.06 8.90 -6.06
CA ILE A 11 0.24 9.47 -6.46
C ILE A 11 0.24 10.99 -6.35
N GLU A 12 -0.75 11.66 -6.94
CA GLU A 12 -0.86 13.11 -6.93
C GLU A 12 -2.28 13.58 -7.26
N ARG A 13 -2.56 14.87 -7.07
CA ARG A 13 -3.84 15.46 -7.44
C ARG A 13 -4.03 15.39 -8.96
N CYS A 14 -5.14 14.83 -9.41
CA CYS A 14 -5.48 14.72 -10.82
C CYS A 14 -6.39 15.88 -11.24
N GLY A 15 -5.88 16.75 -12.11
CA GLY A 15 -6.70 17.72 -12.83
C GLY A 15 -7.16 17.17 -14.19
N PRO A 16 -8.04 17.88 -14.91
CA PRO A 16 -8.58 17.43 -16.21
C PRO A 16 -7.54 17.17 -17.31
N LYS A 17 -6.32 17.71 -17.18
CA LYS A 17 -5.21 17.52 -18.13
C LYS A 17 -4.06 16.68 -17.57
N SER A 18 -4.11 16.29 -16.29
CA SER A 18 -3.05 15.50 -15.65
C SER A 18 -3.13 14.07 -16.17
N HIS A 19 -2.01 13.55 -16.70
CA HIS A 19 -1.89 12.16 -17.17
C HIS A 19 -3.07 11.70 -18.03
N LYS A 20 -3.49 12.57 -18.95
CA LYS A 20 -4.73 12.39 -19.72
C LYS A 20 -4.73 11.04 -20.44
N ASP A 21 -3.62 10.71 -21.10
CA ASP A 21 -3.51 9.49 -21.90
C ASP A 21 -3.52 8.25 -21.00
N GLU A 22 -2.84 8.28 -19.86
CA GLU A 22 -2.82 7.18 -18.89
C GLU A 22 -4.16 6.98 -18.21
N VAL A 23 -4.90 8.06 -17.94
CA VAL A 23 -6.26 8.00 -17.38
C VAL A 23 -7.24 7.45 -18.43
N GLU A 24 -7.16 7.93 -19.67
CA GLU A 24 -8.01 7.45 -20.78
C GLU A 24 -7.72 5.99 -21.14
N SER A 25 -6.45 5.56 -21.06
CA SER A 25 -6.06 4.17 -21.28
C SER A 25 -6.33 3.26 -20.07
N GLY A 26 -6.71 3.84 -18.93
CA GLY A 26 -6.93 3.12 -17.67
C GLY A 26 -5.66 2.66 -16.96
N TYR A 27 -4.48 3.11 -17.37
CA TYR A 27 -3.23 2.88 -16.64
C TYR A 27 -3.25 3.64 -15.31
N LEU A 28 -3.80 4.84 -15.28
CA LEU A 28 -4.14 5.54 -14.05
C LEU A 28 -5.65 5.58 -13.87
N LEU A 29 -6.09 5.52 -12.62
CA LEU A 29 -7.50 5.67 -12.25
C LEU A 29 -7.71 7.01 -11.56
N LEU A 30 -8.96 7.47 -11.52
CA LEU A 30 -9.34 8.63 -10.71
C LEU A 30 -9.93 8.14 -9.38
N GLY A 31 -9.41 8.65 -8.28
CA GLY A 31 -9.88 8.32 -6.93
C GLY A 31 -10.03 9.55 -6.05
N ARG A 32 -10.78 9.39 -4.95
CA ARG A 32 -10.92 10.43 -3.91
C ARG A 32 -10.61 9.82 -2.53
N PRO A 33 -9.73 10.44 -1.74
CA PRO A 33 -9.48 10.03 -0.37
C PRO A 33 -10.73 10.17 0.49
N PHE A 34 -10.82 9.39 1.57
CA PHE A 34 -11.99 9.42 2.46
C PHE A 34 -12.22 10.79 3.13
N LEU A 35 -11.15 11.55 3.39
CA LEU A 35 -11.17 12.83 4.11
C LEU A 35 -11.06 14.06 3.19
N SER A 36 -11.06 13.89 1.87
CA SER A 36 -10.95 15.02 0.93
C SER A 36 -11.86 14.82 -0.28
N ASN A 37 -12.41 15.92 -0.80
CA ASN A 37 -13.16 15.93 -2.05
C ASN A 37 -12.26 16.11 -3.29
N ASP A 38 -10.96 16.31 -3.09
CA ASP A 38 -10.00 16.42 -4.18
C ASP A 38 -9.89 15.10 -4.94
N THR A 39 -9.75 15.20 -6.26
CA THR A 39 -9.54 14.03 -7.13
C THR A 39 -8.04 13.80 -7.32
N TYR A 40 -7.62 12.56 -7.23
CA TYR A 40 -6.23 12.11 -7.33
C TYR A 40 -6.09 11.06 -8.42
N CYS A 41 -4.92 11.04 -9.06
CA CYS A 41 -4.55 9.95 -9.92
C CYS A 41 -4.14 8.78 -9.01
N VAL A 42 -4.60 7.58 -9.34
CA VAL A 42 -4.39 6.36 -8.57
C VAL A 42 -3.67 5.37 -9.45
N ALA A 43 -2.56 4.83 -8.96
CA ALA A 43 -1.80 3.76 -9.60
C ALA A 43 -2.34 2.39 -9.16
N PRO A 44 -3.10 1.69 -10.01
CA PRO A 44 -3.51 0.30 -9.78
C PRO A 44 -2.35 -0.69 -10.01
N PRO A 45 -2.49 -1.97 -9.63
CA PRO A 45 -1.46 -3.01 -9.80
C PRO A 45 -0.86 -3.13 -11.21
N HIS A 46 -1.63 -2.95 -12.28
CA HIS A 46 -1.09 -3.01 -13.64
C HIS A 46 -0.23 -1.80 -13.99
N TYR A 47 -0.51 -0.61 -13.42
CA TYR A 47 0.42 0.52 -13.54
C TYR A 47 1.77 0.19 -12.92
N ILE A 48 1.73 -0.37 -11.70
CA ILE A 48 2.94 -0.79 -10.98
C ILE A 48 3.69 -1.83 -11.81
N THR A 49 3.00 -2.79 -12.42
CA THR A 49 3.65 -3.83 -13.23
C THR A 49 4.26 -3.26 -14.52
N ASP A 50 3.50 -2.46 -15.27
CA ASP A 50 3.80 -2.21 -16.69
C ASP A 50 4.42 -0.82 -16.97
N LYS A 51 4.18 0.17 -16.09
CA LYS A 51 4.48 1.58 -16.36
C LYS A 51 5.40 2.25 -15.35
N LEU A 52 5.43 1.78 -14.10
CA LEU A 52 6.32 2.33 -13.10
C LEU A 52 7.77 2.21 -13.59
N ASP A 53 8.58 3.24 -13.38
CA ASP A 53 10.01 3.18 -13.72
C ASP A 53 10.81 2.70 -12.50
N GLY A 54 11.82 1.86 -12.75
CA GLY A 54 12.69 1.27 -11.73
C GLY A 54 12.26 -0.08 -11.15
N GLU A 55 13.23 -0.74 -10.52
CA GLU A 55 13.07 -2.05 -9.86
C GLU A 55 13.14 -1.90 -8.33
N PHE A 56 12.62 -2.90 -7.62
CA PHE A 56 12.53 -2.96 -6.17
C PHE A 56 13.31 -4.14 -5.58
N GLU A 57 14.36 -4.60 -6.26
CA GLU A 57 15.18 -5.72 -5.81
C GLU A 57 15.62 -5.56 -4.34
N GLY A 58 15.30 -6.56 -3.52
CA GLY A 58 15.67 -6.58 -2.09
C GLY A 58 14.92 -5.56 -1.21
N THR A 59 13.97 -4.81 -1.77
CA THR A 59 13.24 -3.75 -1.07
C THR A 59 12.03 -4.28 -0.30
N ILE A 60 11.73 -3.66 0.83
CA ILE A 60 10.47 -3.85 1.56
C ILE A 60 9.53 -2.71 1.17
N ILE A 61 8.38 -3.04 0.61
CA ILE A 61 7.34 -2.07 0.28
C ILE A 61 6.41 -1.93 1.48
N ILE A 62 6.13 -0.69 1.90
CA ILE A 62 5.19 -0.38 2.98
C ILE A 62 4.12 0.55 2.43
N ALA A 63 2.93 0.02 2.16
CA ALA A 63 1.79 0.76 1.64
C ALA A 63 0.90 1.25 2.80
N MET A 64 1.21 2.45 3.32
CA MET A 64 0.54 3.06 4.49
C MET A 64 -0.84 3.64 4.17
N SER A 65 -1.79 2.81 3.73
CA SER A 65 -3.16 3.25 3.42
C SER A 65 -4.18 2.12 3.60
N CYS A 66 -5.44 2.51 3.82
CA CYS A 66 -6.59 1.61 3.83
C CYS A 66 -6.64 0.71 2.58
N PHE A 67 -7.11 -0.51 2.76
CA PHE A 67 -7.39 -1.50 1.68
C PHE A 67 -6.19 -1.91 0.82
N THR A 68 -4.98 -1.44 1.12
CA THR A 68 -3.75 -1.81 0.39
C THR A 68 -3.33 -3.27 0.62
N GLY A 69 -3.98 -3.97 1.55
CA GLY A 69 -3.75 -5.38 1.88
C GLY A 69 -5.00 -6.27 1.82
N ASP A 70 -6.12 -5.78 1.29
CA ASP A 70 -7.36 -6.56 1.15
C ASP A 70 -7.18 -7.78 0.24
N ASP A 71 -6.37 -7.62 -0.81
CA ASP A 71 -5.95 -8.67 -1.72
C ASP A 71 -4.41 -8.67 -1.91
N LYS A 72 -3.93 -9.59 -2.76
CA LYS A 72 -2.50 -9.72 -3.09
C LYS A 72 -2.10 -9.01 -4.39
N ALA A 73 -3.02 -8.35 -5.10
CA ALA A 73 -2.78 -7.86 -6.45
C ALA A 73 -1.67 -6.79 -6.46
N LEU A 74 -1.73 -5.83 -5.52
CA LEU A 74 -0.68 -4.82 -5.37
C LEU A 74 0.67 -5.43 -4.97
N ALA A 75 0.66 -6.34 -3.99
CA ALA A 75 1.87 -7.02 -3.54
C ALA A 75 2.54 -7.79 -4.68
N ASN A 76 1.75 -8.55 -5.46
CA ASN A 76 2.24 -9.29 -6.62
C ASN A 76 2.81 -8.36 -7.69
N ALA A 77 2.24 -7.18 -7.92
CA ALA A 77 2.79 -6.21 -8.87
C ALA A 77 4.18 -5.72 -8.44
N PHE A 78 4.40 -5.48 -7.14
CA PHE A 78 5.72 -5.15 -6.62
C PHE A 78 6.69 -6.35 -6.61
N PHE A 79 6.21 -7.57 -6.35
CA PHE A 79 7.05 -8.78 -6.39
C PHE A 79 7.56 -9.07 -7.79
N LYS A 80 6.75 -8.81 -8.82
CA LYS A 80 7.22 -8.88 -10.23
C LYS A 80 8.38 -7.93 -10.52
N ARG A 81 8.59 -6.92 -9.67
CA ARG A 81 9.70 -5.97 -9.72
C ARG A 81 10.77 -6.22 -8.66
N GLY A 82 10.86 -7.45 -8.14
CA GLY A 82 11.94 -7.84 -7.23
C GLY A 82 11.76 -7.44 -5.76
N ALA A 83 10.62 -6.87 -5.37
CA ALA A 83 10.36 -6.57 -3.95
C ALA A 83 10.44 -7.86 -3.10
N LYS A 84 11.13 -7.76 -1.95
CA LYS A 84 11.36 -8.89 -1.03
C LYS A 84 10.19 -9.11 -0.06
N ALA A 85 9.44 -8.05 0.23
CA ALA A 85 8.29 -8.08 1.11
C ALA A 85 7.36 -6.90 0.81
N TYR A 86 6.08 -7.07 1.11
CA TYR A 86 5.07 -6.03 1.02
C TYR A 86 4.24 -6.01 2.29
N ILE A 87 4.10 -4.84 2.89
CA ILE A 87 3.24 -4.59 4.05
C ILE A 87 2.11 -3.66 3.61
N GLY A 88 0.88 -4.08 3.86
CA GLY A 88 -0.32 -3.28 3.62
C GLY A 88 -1.31 -3.43 4.76
N PHE A 89 -2.51 -2.87 4.58
CA PHE A 89 -3.56 -2.91 5.60
C PHE A 89 -4.89 -3.37 5.01
N LYS A 90 -5.52 -4.31 5.71
CA LYS A 90 -6.87 -4.80 5.44
C LYS A 90 -7.90 -3.88 6.06
N GLY A 91 -8.92 -3.54 5.29
CA GLY A 91 -10.00 -2.66 5.72
C GLY A 91 -9.55 -1.20 5.92
N LYS A 92 -10.38 -0.45 6.64
CA LYS A 92 -10.08 0.92 7.05
C LYS A 92 -9.12 0.92 8.22
N VAL A 93 -8.17 1.85 8.21
CA VAL A 93 -7.21 2.07 9.30
C VAL A 93 -7.06 3.55 9.60
N SER A 94 -6.84 3.89 10.86
CA SER A 94 -6.63 5.25 11.32
C SER A 94 -5.17 5.66 11.09
N PRO A 95 -4.88 6.93 10.72
CA PRO A 95 -3.51 7.40 10.54
C PRO A 95 -2.63 7.15 11.77
N ALA A 96 -3.16 7.42 12.97
CA ALA A 96 -2.44 7.22 14.22
C ALA A 96 -2.05 5.75 14.46
N TYR A 97 -2.93 4.80 14.14
CA TYR A 97 -2.61 3.38 14.25
C TYR A 97 -1.54 2.96 13.25
N VAL A 98 -1.65 3.40 11.98
CA VAL A 98 -0.67 3.08 10.94
C VAL A 98 0.71 3.63 11.31
N ASP A 99 0.80 4.86 11.78
CA ASP A 99 2.05 5.48 12.23
C ASP A 99 2.68 4.72 13.41
N ALA A 100 1.87 4.33 14.40
CA ALA A 100 2.33 3.55 15.54
C ALA A 100 2.85 2.17 15.10
N PHE A 101 2.09 1.47 14.23
CA PHE A 101 2.47 0.16 13.70
C PHE A 101 3.80 0.22 12.95
N ILE A 102 3.94 1.16 12.01
CA ILE A 102 5.16 1.30 11.22
C ILE A 102 6.35 1.74 12.07
N THR A 103 6.16 2.69 13.00
CA THR A 103 7.23 3.08 13.93
C THR A 103 7.74 1.89 14.73
N ARG A 104 6.83 1.09 15.30
CA ARG A 104 7.20 -0.08 16.11
C ARG A 104 7.85 -1.18 15.26
N PHE A 105 7.33 -1.44 14.06
CA PHE A 105 7.93 -2.36 13.10
C PHE A 105 9.36 -1.94 12.73
N LEU A 106 9.58 -0.65 12.40
CA LEU A 106 10.90 -0.14 12.06
C LEU A 106 11.88 -0.22 13.25
N GLN A 107 11.43 0.05 14.47
CA GLN A 107 12.25 -0.16 15.68
C GLN A 107 12.70 -1.62 15.80
N LYS A 108 11.79 -2.58 15.62
CA LYS A 108 12.12 -4.02 15.67
C LYS A 108 13.14 -4.43 14.61
N ILE A 109 13.04 -3.88 13.39
CA ILE A 109 13.97 -4.16 12.30
C ILE A 109 15.34 -3.50 12.55
N PHE A 110 15.37 -2.21 12.84
CA PHE A 110 16.61 -1.42 12.81
C PHE A 110 17.33 -1.35 14.15
N ILE A 111 16.61 -1.44 15.27
CA ILE A 111 17.18 -1.37 16.62
C ILE A 111 17.34 -2.78 17.18
N GLU A 112 16.25 -3.57 17.19
CA GLU A 112 16.25 -4.92 17.76
C GLU A 112 16.84 -5.97 16.80
N LYS A 113 17.09 -5.61 15.52
CA LYS A 113 17.68 -6.46 14.48
C LYS A 113 16.91 -7.75 14.20
N LEU A 114 15.59 -7.73 14.40
CA LEU A 114 14.73 -8.88 14.16
C LEU A 114 14.52 -9.15 12.66
N PRO A 115 14.38 -10.42 12.24
CA PRO A 115 13.94 -10.76 10.89
C PRO A 115 12.55 -10.20 10.57
N ILE A 116 12.28 -9.89 9.29
CA ILE A 116 11.03 -9.23 8.83
C ILE A 116 9.76 -9.92 9.36
N LYS A 117 9.67 -11.25 9.21
CA LYS A 117 8.51 -12.02 9.68
C LYS A 117 8.31 -11.89 11.18
N GLU A 118 9.39 -11.98 11.95
CA GLU A 118 9.34 -11.91 13.40
C GLU A 118 8.98 -10.50 13.89
N ALA A 119 9.63 -9.48 13.33
CA ALA A 119 9.30 -8.08 13.60
C ALA A 119 7.82 -7.80 13.31
N PHE A 120 7.30 -8.24 12.18
CA PHE A 120 5.90 -8.06 11.81
C PHE A 120 4.95 -8.78 12.78
N THR A 121 5.21 -10.06 13.09
CA THR A 121 4.37 -10.85 14.01
C THR A 121 4.36 -10.25 15.40
N GLN A 122 5.52 -9.87 15.94
CA GLN A 122 5.60 -9.24 17.25
C GLN A 122 4.87 -7.90 17.28
N THR A 123 5.08 -7.01 16.30
CA THR A 123 4.35 -5.73 16.24
C THR A 123 2.83 -5.94 16.12
N SER A 124 2.39 -6.90 15.30
CA SER A 124 0.97 -7.22 15.13
C SER A 124 0.34 -7.74 16.42
N ASN A 125 1.07 -8.56 17.18
CA ASN A 125 0.60 -9.07 18.48
C ASN A 125 0.56 -7.97 19.55
N GLU A 126 1.53 -7.06 19.54
CA GLU A 126 1.61 -5.95 20.49
C GLU A 126 0.48 -4.92 20.28
N LEU A 127 0.17 -4.57 19.03
CA LEU A 127 -0.80 -3.52 18.70
C LEU A 127 -2.21 -4.04 18.39
N GLY A 128 -2.37 -5.30 18.02
CA GLY A 128 -3.65 -5.87 17.64
C GLY A 128 -4.25 -5.20 16.39
N LEU A 129 -5.57 -5.15 16.32
CA LEU A 129 -6.31 -4.45 15.25
C LEU A 129 -6.35 -2.94 15.51
N ASP A 130 -6.58 -2.14 14.46
CA ASP A 130 -6.84 -0.70 14.64
C ASP A 130 -8.03 -0.48 15.57
N PRO A 131 -7.86 0.18 16.73
CA PRO A 131 -8.94 0.38 17.69
C PRO A 131 -10.06 1.27 17.16
N HIS A 132 -9.82 2.07 16.12
CA HIS A 132 -10.82 2.98 15.59
C HIS A 132 -11.69 2.34 14.49
N TYR A 133 -11.07 1.62 13.54
CA TYR A 133 -11.78 1.06 12.38
C TYR A 133 -11.75 -0.47 12.29
N GLY A 134 -10.98 -1.17 13.13
CA GLY A 134 -10.86 -2.63 13.13
C GLY A 134 -10.00 -3.21 12.01
N GLY A 135 -9.33 -2.37 11.22
CA GLY A 135 -8.41 -2.82 10.17
C GLY A 135 -7.17 -3.52 10.73
N ALA A 136 -6.53 -4.32 9.89
CA ALA A 136 -5.40 -5.18 10.30
C ALA A 136 -4.20 -5.01 9.36
N PRO A 137 -2.96 -4.95 9.88
CA PRO A 137 -1.77 -5.02 9.05
C PRO A 137 -1.67 -6.41 8.43
N VAL A 138 -1.09 -6.50 7.23
CA VAL A 138 -0.79 -7.76 6.56
C VAL A 138 0.61 -7.71 5.95
N LEU A 139 1.32 -8.83 6.06
CA LEU A 139 2.60 -9.07 5.40
C LEU A 139 2.40 -10.07 4.27
N PHE A 140 2.79 -9.67 3.07
CA PHE A 140 2.94 -10.56 1.93
C PHE A 140 4.42 -10.75 1.62
N LEU A 141 4.76 -11.95 1.16
CA LEU A 141 6.08 -12.33 0.68
C LEU A 141 5.92 -12.96 -0.71
N PRO A 142 6.95 -12.88 -1.58
CA PRO A 142 6.93 -13.48 -2.91
C PRO A 142 6.61 -14.98 -2.91
#